data_AF-A0A1H6VVR2-F1
#
_entry.id   AF-A0A1H6VVR2-F1
#
_cell.length_a   1.000
_cell.length_b   1.000
_cell.length_c   1.000
_cell.angle_alpha   90.00
_cell.angle_beta   90.00
_cell.angle_gamma   90.00
#
_symmetry.space_group_name_H-M   'P 1'
#
loop_
_entity.id
_entity.type
_entity.pdbx_description
1 polymer ?
#
loop_
_entity_poly.entity_id
_entity_poly.type
_entity_poly.pdbx_seq_one_letter_code
_entity_poly.pdbx_strand_id
1 'polypeptide(L)' 'MTAEEALHTYYKTGTISQPKIALMLEVSQASVHNWLSGKNKIPVEFYDRIAKLCNINLLEILPSEWRILLDKEKLQ' A
#
# COMPACT_ATOMS: atom_id res chain seq x y z
N MET A 1 4.88 -4.90 8.52
CA MET A 1 4.42 -5.00 7.12
C MET A 1 4.44 -3.60 6.53
N THR A 2 4.99 -3.39 5.33
CA THR A 2 4.91 -2.12 4.59
C THR A 2 3.80 -2.14 3.54
N ALA A 3 3.50 -0.99 2.93
CA ALA A 3 2.57 -0.90 1.81
C ALA A 3 3.03 -1.75 0.61
N GLU A 4 4.34 -1.80 0.34
CA GLU A 4 4.92 -2.65 -0.70
C GLU A 4 4.74 -4.13 -0.41
N GLU A 5 5.01 -4.55 0.84
CA GLU A 5 4.85 -5.94 1.27
C GLU A 5 3.38 -6.39 1.18
N ALA A 6 2.44 -5.51 1.56
CA ALA A 6 1.00 -5.77 1.44
C ALA A 6 0.59 -5.94 -0.03
N LEU A 7 0.94 -4.97 -0.90
CA LEU A 7 0.60 -5.01 -2.31
C LEU A 7 1.22 -6.22 -3.02
N HIS A 8 2.47 -6.55 -2.69
CA HIS A 8 3.19 -7.68 -3.27
C HIS A 8 2.61 -9.02 -2.80
N THR A 9 2.23 -9.12 -1.52
CA THR A 9 1.50 -10.30 -1.00
C THR A 9 0.18 -10.47 -1.73
N TYR A 10 -0.63 -9.41 -1.81
CA TYR A 10 -1.91 -9.42 -2.51
C TYR A 10 -1.78 -9.87 -3.98
N TYR A 11 -0.76 -9.37 -4.69
CA TYR A 11 -0.48 -9.79 -6.06
C TYR A 11 -0.06 -11.26 -6.18
N LYS A 12 0.75 -11.77 -5.24
CA LYS A 12 1.24 -13.16 -5.28
C LYS A 12 0.18 -14.18 -4.87
N THR A 13 -0.68 -13.84 -3.93
CA THR A 13 -1.74 -14.74 -3.44
C THR A 13 -3.01 -14.66 -4.28
N GLY A 14 -3.24 -13.53 -4.96
CA GLY A 14 -4.39 -13.33 -5.82
C GLY A 14 -4.16 -13.87 -7.24
N THR A 15 -5.23 -14.36 -7.88
CA THR A 15 -5.28 -14.59 -9.33
C THR A 15 -5.54 -13.30 -10.12
N ILE A 16 -5.01 -12.17 -9.63
CA ILE A 16 -5.26 -10.83 -10.15
C ILE A 16 -4.07 -10.32 -10.94
N SER A 17 -4.34 -9.65 -12.06
CA SER A 17 -3.29 -9.12 -12.94
C SER A 17 -2.87 -7.70 -12.55
N GLN A 18 -1.64 -7.29 -12.90
CA GLN A 18 -1.17 -5.93 -12.67
C GLN A 18 -2.07 -4.85 -13.32
N PRO A 19 -2.61 -5.02 -14.55
CA PRO A 19 -3.61 -4.09 -15.10
C PRO A 19 -4.88 -3.98 -14.25
N LYS A 20 -5.36 -5.08 -13.66
CA LYS A 20 -6.54 -5.05 -12.82
C LYS A 20 -6.27 -4.34 -11.49
N ILE A 21 -5.09 -4.58 -10.88
CA ILE A 21 -4.64 -3.82 -9.70
C ILE A 21 -4.55 -2.33 -10.03
N ALA A 22 -3.96 -1.97 -11.17
CA ALA A 22 -3.81 -0.59 -11.60
C ALA A 22 -5.18 0.11 -11.75
N LEU A 23 -6.17 -0.58 -12.32
CA LEU A 23 -7.55 -0.08 -12.39
C LEU A 23 -8.15 0.15 -11.00
N MET A 24 -7.94 -0.78 -10.06
CA MET A 24 -8.48 -0.68 -8.69
C MET A 24 -7.80 0.41 -7.84
N LEU A 25 -6.53 0.70 -8.11
CA LEU A 25 -5.77 1.75 -7.45
C LEU A 25 -5.83 3.08 -8.19
N GLU A 26 -6.50 3.13 -9.34
CA GLU A 26 -6.63 4.31 -10.21
C GLU A 26 -5.26 4.89 -10.63
N VAL A 27 -4.34 4.01 -11.02
CA VAL A 27 -2.98 4.37 -11.48
C VAL A 27 -2.64 3.70 -12.81
N SER A 28 -1.49 4.08 -13.38
CA SER A 28 -0.97 3.38 -14.55
C SER A 28 -0.48 1.97 -14.19
N GLN A 29 -0.55 1.03 -15.14
CA GLN A 29 0.05 -0.30 -14.95
C GLN A 29 1.56 -0.23 -14.74
N ALA A 30 2.25 0.75 -15.36
CA ALA A 30 3.66 0.99 -15.14
C ALA A 30 3.97 1.36 -13.68
N SER A 31 3.09 2.12 -13.01
CA SER A 31 3.23 2.44 -11.58
C SER A 31 3.21 1.16 -10.74
N VAL A 32 2.22 0.28 -10.96
CA VAL A 32 2.10 -1.00 -10.26
C VAL A 32 3.33 -1.88 -10.51
N HIS A 33 3.81 -1.96 -11.76
CA HIS A 33 5.02 -2.69 -12.10
C HIS A 33 6.25 -2.16 -11.34
N ASN A 34 6.44 -0.83 -11.33
CA ASN A 34 7.58 -0.20 -10.65
C ASN A 34 7.53 -0.40 -9.13
N TRP A 35 6.34 -0.45 -8.53
CA TRP A 35 6.17 -0.73 -7.10
C TRP A 35 6.45 -2.20 -6.78
N LEU A 36 5.89 -3.13 -7.55
CA LEU A 36 6.07 -4.57 -7.34
C LEU A 36 7.52 -5.03 -7.61
N SER A 37 8.24 -4.37 -8.51
CA SER A 37 9.66 -4.62 -8.77
C SER A 37 10.59 -3.94 -7.76
N GLY A 38 10.06 -3.09 -6.88
CA GLY A 38 10.86 -2.31 -5.93
C GLY A 38 11.65 -1.16 -6.56
N LYS A 39 11.46 -0.87 -7.85
CA LYS A 39 12.14 0.24 -8.55
C LYS A 39 11.74 1.59 -7.96
N ASN A 40 10.46 1.76 -7.63
CA ASN A 40 9.92 2.97 -7.01
C ASN A 40 9.22 2.63 -5.69
N LYS A 41 9.31 3.54 -4.72
CA LYS A 41 8.46 3.51 -3.53
C LYS A 41 7.02 3.89 -3.87
N ILE A 42 6.09 3.40 -3.04
CA ILE A 42 4.68 3.76 -3.15
C ILE A 42 4.50 5.14 -2.50
N PRO A 43 3.93 6.13 -3.21
CA PRO A 43 3.59 7.41 -2.60
C PRO A 43 2.49 7.29 -1.53
N VAL A 44 2.56 8.13 -0.50
CA VAL A 44 1.66 8.06 0.68
C VAL A 44 0.18 8.17 0.32
N GLU A 45 -0.15 8.96 -0.70
CA GLU A 45 -1.50 9.18 -1.19
C GLU A 45 -2.18 7.90 -1.74
N PHE A 46 -1.43 6.80 -1.89
CA PHE A 46 -1.96 5.49 -2.27
C PHE A 46 -2.13 4.52 -1.10
N TYR A 47 -1.67 4.86 0.10
CA TYR A 47 -1.68 3.91 1.23
C TYR A 47 -3.09 3.52 1.64
N ASP A 48 -4.02 4.47 1.71
CA ASP A 48 -5.44 4.17 2.03
C ASP A 48 -6.07 3.23 0.98
N ARG A 49 -5.81 3.47 -0.31
CA ARG A 49 -6.29 2.61 -1.40
C ARG A 49 -5.70 1.20 -1.34
N ILE A 50 -4.41 1.08 -1.01
CA ILE A 50 -3.73 -0.21 -0.87
C ILE A 50 -4.23 -0.96 0.35
N ALA A 51 -4.42 -0.28 1.49
CA ALA A 51 -4.98 -0.88 2.70
C ALA A 51 -6.37 -1.48 2.43
N LYS A 52 -7.24 -0.72 1.74
CA LYS A 52 -8.57 -1.18 1.31
C LYS A 52 -8.48 -2.35 0.33
N LEU A 53 -7.62 -2.26 -0.68
CA LEU A 53 -7.43 -3.33 -1.66
C LEU A 53 -6.98 -4.64 -1.02
N CYS A 54 -6.05 -4.56 -0.06
CA CYS A 54 -5.49 -5.71 0.63
C CYS A 54 -6.33 -6.16 1.84
N ASN A 55 -7.42 -5.45 2.16
CA ASN A 55 -8.26 -5.69 3.33
C ASN A 55 -7.48 -5.73 4.66
N ILE A 56 -6.65 -4.71 4.89
CA ILE A 56 -5.82 -4.53 6.08
C ILE A 56 -6.03 -3.15 6.68
N ASN A 57 -5.72 -2.98 7.97
CA ASN A 57 -5.80 -1.66 8.60
C ASN A 57 -4.67 -0.75 8.07
N LEU A 58 -4.99 0.48 7.69
CA LEU A 58 -4.00 1.48 7.24
C LEU A 58 -2.84 1.62 8.23
N LEU A 59 -3.13 1.59 9.54
CA LEU A 59 -2.12 1.71 10.59
C LEU A 59 -1.06 0.61 10.49
N GLU A 60 -1.40 -0.58 10.00
CA GLU A 60 -0.48 -1.72 9.88
C GLU A 60 0.60 -1.51 8.81
N ILE A 61 0.35 -0.64 7.83
CA ILE A 61 1.28 -0.34 6.72
C ILE A 61 1.92 1.04 6.79
N LEU A 62 1.47 1.90 7.71
CA LEU A 62 2.12 3.18 7.96
C LEU A 62 3.56 2.97 8.46
N PRO A 63 4.51 3.83 8.03
CA PRO A 63 5.85 3.85 8.59
C PRO A 63 5.81 4.04 10.12
N SER A 64 6.72 3.38 10.82
CA SER A 64 6.80 3.37 12.29
C SER A 64 6.91 4.78 12.86
N GLU A 65 7.62 5.66 12.16
CA GLU A 65 7.87 7.05 12.54
C GLU A 65 6.57 7.87 12.60
N TRP A 66 5.56 7.51 11.80
CA TRP A 66 4.29 8.22 11.74
C TRP A 66 3.29 7.72 12.78
N ARG A 67 3.41 6.46 13.21
CA ARG A 67 2.61 5.91 14.31
C ARG A 67 2.85 6.65 15.62
N ILE A 68 4.11 7.03 15.87
CA ILE A 68 4.53 7.77 17.06
C ILE A 68 3.82 9.15 17.13
N LEU A 69 3.51 9.76 16.00
CA LEU A 69 2.79 11.03 15.95
C LEU A 69 1.30 10.85 16.31
N LEU A 70 0.68 9.79 15.79
CA LEU A 70 -0.73 9.48 16.05
C LEU A 70 -1.02 9.09 17.51
N ASP A 71 -0.07 8.43 18.19
CA ASP A 71 -0.21 8.08 19.61
C ASP A 71 -0.07 9.30 20.54
N LYS A 72 0.68 10.33 20.12
CA LYS A 72 0.85 11.55 20.91
C LYS A 72 -0.39 12.45 20.90
N GLU A 73 -1.17 12.45 19.82
CA GLU A 73 -2.44 13.19 19.74
C GLU A 73 -3.55 12.56 20.59
N LYS A 74 -3.50 11.26 20.88
CA LYS A 74 -4.49 10.59 21.76
C LYS A 74 -4.29 10.86 23.26
N LEU A 75 -3.19 11.49 23.63
CA LEU A 75 -2.83 11.83 25.03
C LEU A 75 -3.08 13.31 25.37
N GLN A 76 -3.72 14.07 24.46
CA GLN A 76 -4.25 15.42 24.71
C GLN A 76 -5.77 15.38 24.80
#